data_AF-A0A9X1SHF6-F1
#
_entry.id   AF-A0A9X1SHF6-F1
#
_cell.length_a   1.000
_cell.length_b   1.000
_cell.length_c   1.000
_cell.angle_alpha   90.00
_cell.angle_beta   90.00
_cell.angle_gamma   90.00
#
_symmetry.space_group_name_H-M   'P 1'
#
loop_
_entity.id
_entity.type
_entity.pdbx_description
1 polymer ?
#
loop_
_entity_poly.entity_id
_entity_poly.type
_entity_poly.pdbx_seq_one_letter_code
_entity_poly.pdbx_strand_id
1 'polypeptide(L)'
;MAHRHIQPRKDETFLSVEETKTRLSLAFPECVFDDQQGTEIADTMIAKLEQLRAPADLLAFYYDRRDEATRCFVSDSSISAEGVQFTLWRDGPLFIGFHSASHEEATLPLLDRIAAALDYEVSW
;
A
#
# COMPACT_ATOMS: atom_id res chain seq x y z
N MET A 1 11.45 5.50 11.76
CA MET A 1 10.69 4.26 11.51
C MET A 1 11.11 3.76 10.15
N ALA A 2 11.49 2.50 10.05
CA ALA A 2 11.77 1.89 8.76
C ALA A 2 10.45 1.81 7.97
N HIS A 3 10.54 2.03 6.67
CA HIS A 3 9.46 1.78 5.73
C HIS A 3 10.04 1.02 4.54
N ARG A 4 9.17 0.37 3.78
CA ARG A 4 9.53 -0.20 2.47
C ARG A 4 8.54 0.29 1.44
N HIS A 5 9.02 0.39 0.20
CA HIS A 5 8.14 0.59 -0.94
C HIS A 5 8.15 -0.66 -1.81
N ILE A 6 6.98 -0.97 -2.35
CA ILE A 6 6.84 -1.92 -3.45
C ILE A 6 6.36 -1.12 -4.66
N GLN A 7 7.13 -1.15 -5.75
CA GLN A 7 6.91 -0.33 -6.93
C GLN A 7 7.24 -1.10 -8.21
N PRO A 8 6.70 -0.71 -9.38
CA PRO A 8 7.08 -1.32 -10.65
C PRO A 8 8.59 -1.31 -10.84
N ARG A 9 9.10 -2.30 -11.57
CA ARG A 9 10.51 -2.29 -11.96
C ARG A 9 10.79 -1.08 -12.84
N LYS A 10 12.07 -0.76 -12.98
CA LYS A 10 12.50 0.34 -13.84
C LYS A 10 11.91 0.21 -15.24
N ASP A 11 11.31 1.29 -15.72
CA ASP A 11 10.65 1.43 -17.03
C ASP A 11 9.30 0.69 -17.18
N GLU A 12 8.77 0.11 -16.09
CA GLU A 12 7.41 -0.45 -16.04
C GLU A 12 6.40 0.55 -15.47
N THR A 13 5.12 0.32 -15.78
CA THR A 13 4.01 1.17 -15.33
C THR A 13 3.29 0.56 -14.13
N PHE A 14 2.70 1.41 -13.30
CA PHE A 14 1.80 0.95 -12.25
C PHE A 14 0.60 0.19 -12.83
N LEU A 15 0.26 -0.92 -12.20
CA LEU A 15 -1.01 -1.61 -12.37
C LEU A 15 -2.17 -0.71 -11.92
N SER A 16 -3.35 -0.95 -12.49
CA SER A 16 -4.57 -0.36 -11.95
C SER A 16 -4.88 -0.90 -10.55
N VAL A 17 -5.73 -0.19 -9.82
CA VAL A 17 -6.22 -0.62 -8.50
C VAL A 17 -6.86 -2.01 -8.59
N GLU A 18 -7.74 -2.22 -9.58
CA GLU A 18 -8.45 -3.49 -9.78
C GLU A 18 -7.54 -4.66 -10.17
N GLU A 19 -6.54 -4.41 -11.03
CA GLU A 19 -5.56 -5.44 -11.41
C GLU A 19 -4.71 -5.82 -10.20
N THR A 20 -4.32 -4.83 -9.37
CA THR A 20 -3.59 -5.07 -8.12
C THR A 20 -4.41 -5.93 -7.16
N LYS A 21 -5.67 -5.56 -6.90
CA LYS A 21 -6.60 -6.35 -6.05
C LYS A 21 -6.75 -7.79 -6.55
N THR A 22 -6.86 -7.95 -7.88
CA THR A 22 -7.01 -9.26 -8.53
C THR A 22 -5.77 -10.13 -8.32
N ARG A 23 -4.57 -9.62 -8.62
CA ARG A 23 -3.33 -10.37 -8.46
C ARG A 23 -3.07 -10.77 -7.01
N LEU A 24 -3.32 -9.87 -6.07
CA LEU A 24 -3.19 -10.17 -4.64
C LEU A 24 -4.15 -11.27 -4.20
N SER A 25 -5.43 -11.18 -4.59
CA SER A 25 -6.42 -12.22 -4.27
C SER A 25 -6.08 -13.60 -4.85
N LEU A 26 -5.38 -13.64 -5.99
CA LEU A 26 -4.93 -14.89 -6.60
C LEU A 26 -3.69 -15.47 -5.91
N ALA A 27 -2.83 -14.62 -5.35
CA ALA A 27 -1.56 -15.01 -4.76
C ALA A 27 -1.63 -15.30 -3.26
N PHE A 28 -2.62 -14.76 -2.55
CA PHE A 28 -2.72 -14.84 -1.10
C PHE A 28 -4.09 -15.36 -0.64
N PRO A 29 -4.11 -16.22 0.39
CA PRO A 29 -5.35 -16.80 0.91
C PRO A 29 -6.24 -15.77 1.62
N GLU A 30 -5.64 -14.70 2.16
CA GLU A 30 -6.37 -13.64 2.83
C GLU A 30 -5.98 -12.28 2.26
N CYS A 31 -6.96 -11.62 1.66
CA CYS A 31 -6.90 -10.23 1.21
C CYS A 31 -8.17 -9.51 1.67
N VAL A 32 -8.00 -8.37 2.34
CA VAL A 32 -9.10 -7.46 2.68
C VAL A 32 -8.85 -6.13 2.00
N PHE A 33 -9.84 -5.66 1.26
CA PHE A 33 -9.83 -4.38 0.56
C PHE A 33 -10.99 -3.53 1.07
N ASP A 34 -10.68 -2.38 1.64
CA ASP A 34 -11.66 -1.46 2.20
C ASP A 34 -11.49 -0.07 1.57
N ASP A 35 -12.33 0.22 0.57
CA ASP A 35 -12.33 1.48 -0.18
C ASP A 35 -12.83 2.65 0.69
N GLN A 36 -13.79 2.39 1.60
CA GLN A 36 -14.28 3.42 2.51
C GLN A 36 -13.16 3.86 3.46
N GLN A 37 -12.48 2.90 4.06
CA GLN A 37 -11.40 3.19 4.97
C GLN A 37 -10.16 3.75 4.27
N GLY A 38 -9.91 3.36 3.01
CA GLY A 38 -8.90 4.00 2.18
C GLY A 38 -9.21 5.49 1.96
N THR A 39 -10.46 5.82 1.69
CA THR A 39 -10.93 7.22 1.57
C THR A 39 -10.73 7.99 2.89
N GLU A 40 -11.07 7.40 4.05
CA GLU A 40 -10.87 8.01 5.37
C GLU A 40 -9.37 8.27 5.68
N ILE A 41 -8.50 7.34 5.26
CA ILE A 41 -7.04 7.52 5.36
C ILE A 41 -6.59 8.68 4.47
N ALA A 42 -7.11 8.78 3.25
CA ALA A 42 -6.81 9.89 2.33
C ALA A 42 -7.22 11.24 2.92
N ASP A 43 -8.42 11.34 3.50
CA ASP A 43 -8.89 12.54 4.19
C ASP A 43 -7.97 12.95 5.34
N THR A 44 -7.57 11.96 6.14
CA THR A 44 -6.66 12.20 7.27
C THR A 44 -5.31 12.71 6.80
N MET A 45 -4.78 12.16 5.70
CA MET A 45 -3.52 12.59 5.08
C MET A 45 -3.63 14.00 4.49
N ILE A 46 -4.70 14.31 3.76
CA ILE A 46 -4.97 15.63 3.21
C ILE A 46 -5.01 16.67 4.34
N ALA A 47 -5.84 16.44 5.36
CA ALA A 47 -5.96 17.36 6.49
C ALA A 47 -4.62 17.57 7.21
N LYS A 48 -3.80 16.52 7.32
CA LYS A 48 -2.46 16.62 7.90
C LYS A 48 -1.51 17.45 7.02
N LEU A 49 -1.53 17.23 5.71
CA LEU A 49 -0.69 17.96 4.76
C LEU A 49 -1.06 19.45 4.70
N GLU A 50 -2.36 19.77 4.77
CA GLU A 50 -2.84 21.15 4.87
C GLU A 50 -2.32 21.84 6.14
N GLN A 51 -2.40 21.19 7.30
CA GLN A 51 -1.87 21.71 8.56
C GLN A 51 -0.36 21.98 8.49
N LEU A 52 0.37 21.11 7.80
CA LEU A 52 1.81 21.24 7.59
C LEU A 52 2.18 22.23 6.49
N ARG A 53 1.19 22.80 5.78
CA ARG A 53 1.39 23.67 4.61
C ARG A 53 2.26 23.00 3.55
N ALA A 54 1.98 21.74 3.27
CA ALA A 54 2.66 20.98 2.24
C ALA A 54 2.53 21.66 0.87
N PRO A 55 3.47 21.40 -0.06
CA PRO A 55 3.39 21.89 -1.43
C PRO A 55 2.05 21.56 -2.11
N ALA A 56 1.54 22.48 -2.93
CA ALA A 56 0.22 22.38 -3.54
C ALA A 56 0.09 21.20 -4.53
N ASP A 57 1.18 20.86 -5.21
CA ASP A 57 1.31 19.68 -6.07
C ASP A 57 1.15 18.38 -5.27
N LEU A 58 1.72 18.31 -4.06
CA LEU A 58 1.53 17.15 -3.19
C LEU A 58 0.08 17.04 -2.69
N LEU A 59 -0.56 18.15 -2.31
CA LEU A 59 -1.98 18.14 -1.95
C LEU A 59 -2.86 17.72 -3.12
N ALA A 60 -2.60 18.25 -4.32
CA ALA A 60 -3.33 17.90 -5.53
C ALA A 60 -3.24 16.40 -5.85
N PHE A 61 -2.08 15.77 -5.63
CA PHE A 61 -1.92 14.32 -5.81
C PHE A 61 -2.92 13.52 -4.95
N TYR A 62 -3.09 13.87 -3.67
CA TYR A 62 -4.01 13.18 -2.77
C TYR A 62 -5.47 13.51 -3.05
N TYR A 63 -5.81 14.76 -3.37
CA TYR A 63 -7.19 15.13 -3.75
C TYR A 63 -7.66 14.37 -4.99
N ASP A 64 -6.82 14.28 -6.02
CA ASP A 64 -7.13 13.62 -7.29
C ASP A 64 -7.33 12.09 -7.13
N ARG A 65 -6.76 11.48 -6.08
CA ARG A 65 -6.79 10.02 -5.86
C ARG A 65 -7.62 9.60 -4.66
N ARG A 66 -8.24 10.56 -3.96
CA ARG A 66 -8.95 10.33 -2.71
C ARG A 66 -9.98 9.21 -2.80
N ASP A 67 -10.82 9.26 -3.83
CA ASP A 67 -11.94 8.32 -3.99
C ASP A 67 -11.51 6.97 -4.59
N GLU A 68 -10.24 6.85 -5.01
CA GLU A 68 -9.63 5.62 -5.51
C GLU A 68 -8.69 4.97 -4.48
N ALA A 69 -8.60 5.55 -3.28
CA ALA A 69 -7.78 5.02 -2.21
C ALA A 69 -8.42 3.78 -1.58
N THR A 70 -7.67 2.68 -1.51
CA THR A 70 -8.13 1.45 -0.86
C THR A 70 -7.19 1.09 0.28
N ARG A 71 -7.73 0.85 1.48
CA ARG A 71 -6.94 0.19 2.54
C ARG A 71 -6.86 -1.30 2.22
N CYS A 72 -5.64 -1.81 2.15
CA CYS A 72 -5.35 -3.21 1.88
C CYS A 72 -4.76 -3.88 3.12
N PHE A 73 -5.18 -5.10 3.38
CA PHE A 73 -4.52 -6.04 4.28
C PHE A 73 -4.29 -7.35 3.55
N VAL A 74 -3.06 -7.85 3.58
CA VAL A 74 -2.66 -9.10 2.93
C VAL A 74 -1.99 -10.00 3.96
N SER A 75 -2.37 -11.27 4.02
CA SER A 75 -1.87 -12.25 4.98
C SER A 75 -1.82 -13.67 4.39
N ASP A 76 -0.94 -14.49 4.94
CA ASP A 76 -0.86 -15.93 4.62
C ASP A 76 -1.81 -16.79 5.47
N SER A 77 -2.40 -16.24 6.53
CA SER A 77 -3.37 -16.98 7.34
C SER A 77 -4.42 -16.07 7.96
N SER A 78 -5.66 -16.56 7.96
CA SER A 78 -6.83 -15.94 8.59
C SER A 78 -6.78 -15.81 10.12
N ILE A 79 -5.66 -16.22 10.73
CA ILE A 79 -5.48 -16.30 12.18
C ILE A 79 -4.26 -15.47 12.64
N SER A 80 -3.32 -15.14 11.75
CA SER A 80 -2.09 -14.46 12.15
C SER A 80 -2.23 -12.95 12.21
N ALA A 81 -1.71 -12.35 13.28
CA ALA A 81 -1.51 -10.91 13.44
C ALA A 81 -0.37 -10.36 12.53
N GLU A 82 0.25 -11.19 11.70
CA GLU A 82 1.47 -10.91 10.92
C GLU A 82 1.16 -10.59 9.45
N GLY A 83 0.06 -9.89 9.18
CA GLY A 83 -0.27 -9.42 7.84
C GLY A 83 0.33 -8.05 7.54
N VAL A 84 0.47 -7.75 6.25
CA VAL A 84 0.96 -6.47 5.77
C VAL A 84 -0.22 -5.57 5.44
N GLN A 85 -0.20 -4.35 5.98
CA GLN A 85 -1.20 -3.34 5.70
C GLN A 85 -0.60 -2.16 4.93
N PHE A 86 -1.31 -1.69 3.91
CA PHE A 86 -0.95 -0.50 3.15
C PHE A 86 -2.18 0.20 2.59
N THR A 87 -1.97 1.39 2.03
CA THR A 87 -2.99 2.06 1.21
C THR A 87 -2.55 1.96 -0.24
N LEU A 88 -3.44 1.42 -1.06
CA LEU A 88 -3.28 1.33 -2.50
C LEU A 88 -3.79 2.62 -3.12
N TRP A 89 -2.98 3.21 -4.00
CA TRP A 89 -3.28 4.42 -4.75
C TRP A 89 -3.10 4.16 -6.24
N ARG A 90 -3.87 4.84 -7.08
CA ARG A 90 -3.59 4.90 -8.51
C ARG A 90 -2.22 5.56 -8.77
N ASP A 91 -1.40 4.92 -9.60
CA ASP A 91 -0.07 5.39 -10.00
C ASP A 91 0.89 5.73 -8.84
N GLY A 92 0.75 5.03 -7.72
CA GLY A 92 1.55 5.26 -6.51
C GLY A 92 2.25 3.99 -6.02
N PRO A 93 3.45 4.11 -5.42
CA PRO A 93 4.11 2.99 -4.77
C PRO A 93 3.30 2.52 -3.55
N LEU A 94 3.42 1.24 -3.21
CA LEU A 94 2.86 0.69 -1.98
C LEU A 94 3.76 1.07 -0.82
N PHE A 95 3.30 1.95 0.06
CA PHE A 95 4.02 2.33 1.26
C PHE A 95 3.70 1.37 2.41
N ILE A 96 4.71 0.64 2.89
CA ILE A 96 4.59 -0.28 4.03
C ILE A 96 5.28 0.33 5.25
N GLY A 97 4.49 0.61 6.29
CA GLY A 97 4.99 1.02 7.60
C GLY A 97 5.04 -0.15 8.57
N PHE A 98 6.10 -0.23 9.38
CA PHE A 98 6.24 -1.24 10.44
C PHE A 98 6.12 -0.59 11.82
N HIS A 99 5.44 -1.28 12.73
CA HIS A 99 5.29 -0.82 14.11
C HIS A 99 6.46 -1.26 15.02
N SER A 100 7.31 -2.21 14.58
CA SER A 100 8.53 -2.63 15.27
C SER A 100 9.52 -3.30 14.30
N ALA A 101 10.78 -3.44 14.71
CA ALA A 101 11.80 -4.16 13.94
C ALA A 101 11.47 -5.66 13.81
N SER A 102 10.86 -6.27 14.84
CA SER A 102 10.42 -7.67 14.77
C SER A 102 9.27 -7.86 13.78
N HIS A 103 8.35 -6.89 13.68
CA HIS A 103 7.29 -6.93 12.67
C HIS A 103 7.86 -6.78 11.25
N GLU A 104 8.83 -5.88 11.08
CA GLU A 104 9.56 -5.75 9.83
C GLU A 104 10.21 -7.07 9.43
N GLU A 105 11.02 -7.68 10.31
CA GLU A 105 11.69 -8.96 10.03
C GLU A 105 10.71 -10.10 9.72
N ALA A 106 9.60 -10.20 10.46
CA ALA A 106 8.58 -11.23 10.25
C ALA A 106 7.83 -11.07 8.92
N THR A 107 7.64 -9.83 8.44
CA THR A 107 6.86 -9.56 7.23
C THR A 107 7.69 -9.51 5.95
N LEU A 108 9.02 -9.48 6.02
CA LEU A 108 9.91 -9.47 4.83
C LEU A 108 9.56 -10.56 3.79
N PRO A 109 9.37 -11.84 4.15
CA PRO A 109 9.02 -12.88 3.18
C PRO A 109 7.67 -12.63 2.49
N LEU A 110 6.72 -12.01 3.21
CA LEU A 110 5.41 -11.64 2.69
C LEU A 110 5.54 -10.46 1.71
N LEU A 111 6.39 -9.48 1.99
CA LEU A 111 6.68 -8.36 1.08
C LEU A 111 7.30 -8.81 -0.24
N ASP A 112 8.28 -9.70 -0.18
CA ASP A 112 8.92 -10.24 -1.39
C ASP A 112 7.92 -10.99 -2.27
N ARG A 113 6.98 -11.71 -1.65
CA ARG A 113 5.89 -12.38 -2.37
C ARG A 113 4.86 -11.42 -2.92
N ILE A 114 4.53 -10.34 -2.20
CA ILE A 114 3.64 -9.29 -2.72
C ILE A 114 4.29 -8.65 -3.95
N ALA A 115 5.56 -8.29 -3.88
CA ALA A 115 6.31 -7.76 -5.01
C ALA A 115 6.30 -8.74 -6.19
N ALA A 116 6.60 -10.02 -5.95
CA ALA A 116 6.56 -11.04 -6.99
C ALA A 116 5.18 -11.22 -7.62
N ALA A 117 4.10 -11.19 -6.83
CA ALA A 117 2.72 -11.30 -7.33
C ALA A 117 2.34 -10.12 -8.24
N LEU A 118 2.90 -8.93 -7.99
CA LEU A 118 2.66 -7.72 -8.77
C LEU A 118 3.67 -7.52 -9.91
N ASP A 119 4.70 -8.37 -9.99
CA ASP A 119 5.89 -8.19 -10.84
C ASP A 119 6.67 -6.90 -10.53
N TYR A 120 6.63 -6.47 -9.27
CA TYR A 120 7.25 -5.27 -8.75
C TYR A 120 8.61 -5.58 -8.09
N GLU A 121 9.31 -4.54 -7.66
CA GLU A 121 10.51 -4.62 -6.83
C GLU A 121 10.27 -4.02 -5.43
N VAL A 122 10.98 -4.54 -4.44
CA VAL A 122 11.05 -3.96 -3.09
C VAL A 122 12.21 -2.98 -3.05
N SER A 123 11.95 -1.72 -2.73
CA SER A 123 12.97 -0.69 -2.57
C SER A 123 13.16 -0.30 -1.08
N TRP A 124 14.39 0.12 -0.77
CA TRP A 124 14.87 0.44 0.58
C TRP A 124 14.98 1.95 0.83
#